data_AF-A0A1Y3YU48-F1
#
_entry.id   AF-A0A1Y3YU48-F1
#
_cell.length_a   1.000
_cell.length_b   1.000
_cell.length_c   1.000
_cell.angle_alpha   90.00
_cell.angle_beta   90.00
_cell.angle_gamma   90.00
#
_symmetry.space_group_name_H-M   'P 1'
#
loop_
_entity.id
_entity.type
_entity.pdbx_description
1 polymer ?
#
loop_
_entity_poly.entity_id
_entity_poly.type
_entity_poly.pdbx_seq_one_letter_code
_entity_poly.pdbx_strand_id
1 'polypeptide(L)'
;MKNWQEIKAAINNALSNYNHTVHYVPPTKGRCSYFEIEITEEDFDMDDILNDLNNVMDQYQLSADIQGSDKTLDLSAHWDLKKR
;
A
#
# COMPACT_ATOMS: atom_id res chain seq x y z
N MET A 1 -8.42 9.61 3.51
CA MET A 1 -7.56 9.43 4.70
C MET A 1 -6.88 10.73 5.15
N LYS A 2 -6.90 11.09 6.46
CA LYS A 2 -6.25 12.33 6.98
C LYS A 2 -4.72 12.23 7.09
N ASN A 3 -4.17 11.02 7.28
CA ASN A 3 -2.75 10.79 7.54
C ASN A 3 -2.04 10.13 6.33
N TRP A 4 -2.54 10.33 5.11
CA TRP A 4 -2.04 9.60 3.95
C TRP A 4 -0.56 9.89 3.65
N GLN A 5 -0.06 11.08 3.98
CA GLN A 5 1.34 11.45 3.80
C GLN A 5 2.25 10.68 4.77
N GLU A 6 1.81 10.51 6.01
CA GLU A 6 2.53 9.76 7.05
C GLU A 6 2.61 8.28 6.66
N ILE A 7 1.48 7.71 6.22
CA ILE A 7 1.41 6.32 5.77
C ILE A 7 2.26 6.11 4.51
N LYS A 8 2.20 7.03 3.54
CA LYS A 8 3.08 7.00 2.38
C LYS A 8 4.55 7.01 2.80
N ALA A 9 4.95 7.84 3.76
CA ALA A 9 6.32 7.86 4.26
C ALA A 9 6.71 6.54 4.93
N ALA A 10 5.81 5.94 5.71
CA ALA A 10 6.04 4.62 6.32
C ALA A 10 6.21 3.51 5.28
N ILE A 11 5.39 3.50 4.21
CA ILE A 11 5.53 2.57 3.07
C ILE A 11 6.90 2.75 2.40
N ASN A 12 7.29 3.99 2.09
CA ASN A 12 8.58 4.26 1.44
C ASN A 12 9.78 3.85 2.32
N ASN A 13 9.66 4.01 3.64
CA ASN A 13 10.69 3.57 4.58
C ASN A 13 10.76 2.04 4.67
N ALA A 14 9.62 1.36 4.70
CA ALA A 14 9.57 -0.10 4.74
C ALA A 14 10.18 -0.73 3.48
N LEU A 15 9.93 -0.10 2.32
CA LEU A 15 10.41 -0.58 1.02
C LEU A 15 11.71 0.11 0.57
N SER A 16 12.49 0.72 1.47
CA SER A 16 13.66 1.52 1.09
C SER A 16 14.76 0.72 0.37
N ASN A 17 14.72 -0.61 0.47
CA ASN A 17 15.65 -1.52 -0.20
C ASN A 17 15.22 -1.89 -1.63
N TYR A 18 14.01 -1.53 -2.06
CA TYR A 18 13.47 -1.86 -3.37
C TYR A 18 13.24 -0.63 -4.23
N ASN A 19 13.38 -0.78 -5.54
CA ASN A 19 12.97 0.27 -6.47
C ASN A 19 11.44 0.26 -6.65
N HIS A 20 10.76 1.25 -6.08
CA HIS A 20 9.30 1.30 -6.05
C HIS A 20 8.74 2.72 -6.22
N THR A 21 7.47 2.79 -6.59
CA THR A 21 6.67 4.02 -6.54
C THR A 21 5.46 3.82 -5.64
N VAL A 22 5.00 4.91 -5.00
CA VAL A 22 3.81 4.88 -4.13
C VAL A 22 2.87 6.01 -4.52
N HIS A 23 1.67 5.65 -4.98
CA HIS A 23 0.62 6.57 -5.39
C HIS A 23 -0.56 6.49 -4.42
N TYR A 24 -0.88 7.60 -3.76
CA TYR A 24 -2.09 7.68 -2.94
C TYR A 24 -3.30 7.97 -3.83
N VAL A 25 -4.30 7.12 -3.75
CA VAL A 25 -5.54 7.28 -4.49
C VAL A 25 -6.66 7.69 -3.53
N PRO A 26 -7.21 8.91 -3.67
CA PRO A 26 -8.27 9.38 -2.79
C PRO A 26 -9.56 8.57 -2.96
N PRO A 27 -10.42 8.54 -1.92
CA PRO A 27 -11.65 7.76 -1.97
C PRO A 27 -12.63 8.37 -2.97
N THR A 28 -13.47 7.53 -3.59
CA THR A 28 -14.57 7.96 -4.46
C THR A 28 -15.91 7.55 -3.87
N LYS A 29 -17.03 7.80 -4.58
CA LYS A 29 -18.36 7.33 -4.11
C LYS A 29 -18.47 5.79 -4.07
N GLY A 30 -17.69 5.05 -4.85
CA GLY A 30 -17.77 3.58 -4.91
C GLY A 30 -16.54 2.82 -4.37
N ARG A 31 -15.51 3.53 -3.89
CA ARG A 31 -14.22 2.91 -3.51
C ARG A 31 -13.56 3.63 -2.33
N CYS A 32 -12.95 2.87 -1.43
CA CYS A 32 -12.07 3.37 -0.38
C CYS A 32 -10.87 4.14 -0.93
N SER A 33 -10.17 4.83 -0.05
CA SER A 33 -8.81 5.26 -0.35
C SER A 33 -7.84 4.08 -0.23
N TYR A 34 -6.81 4.10 -1.07
CA TYR A 34 -5.76 3.08 -1.09
C TYR A 34 -4.44 3.68 -1.57
N PHE A 35 -3.37 2.93 -1.34
CA PHE A 35 -2.05 3.21 -1.91
C PHE A 35 -1.76 2.16 -2.98
N GLU A 36 -1.52 2.62 -4.19
CA GLU A 36 -1.01 1.79 -5.28
C GLU A 36 0.51 1.81 -5.19
N ILE A 37 1.09 0.63 -5.08
CA ILE A 37 2.53 0.41 -5.00
C ILE A 37 2.94 -0.36 -6.25
N GLU A 38 3.87 0.19 -7.01
CA GLU A 38 4.46 -0.46 -8.17
C GLU A 38 5.93 -0.75 -7.87
N ILE A 39 6.30 -2.04 -7.93
CA ILE A 39 7.69 -2.47 -7.81
C ILE A 39 8.30 -2.50 -9.21
N THR A 40 9.30 -1.65 -9.42
CA THR A 40 9.99 -1.47 -10.71
C THR A 40 11.26 -2.29 -10.82
N GLU A 41 11.60 -3.01 -9.77
CA GLU A 41 12.73 -3.94 -9.74
C GLU A 41 12.43 -5.20 -10.57
N GLU A 42 13.48 -5.79 -11.15
CA GLU A 42 13.36 -6.99 -11.99
C GLU A 42 13.31 -8.28 -11.15
N ASP A 43 14.13 -8.35 -10.11
CA ASP A 43 14.31 -9.53 -9.25
C ASP A 43 13.83 -9.23 -7.82
N PHE A 44 12.52 -9.26 -7.60
CA PHE A 44 11.93 -9.18 -6.26
C PHE A 44 10.93 -10.32 -6.05
N ASP A 45 10.68 -10.64 -4.78
CA ASP A 45 9.61 -11.55 -4.37
C ASP A 45 8.49 -10.74 -3.70
N MET A 46 7.24 -10.95 -4.14
CA MET A 46 6.09 -10.27 -3.57
C MET A 46 5.88 -10.68 -2.10
N ASP A 47 6.26 -11.89 -1.70
CA ASP A 47 6.16 -12.32 -0.31
C ASP A 47 7.13 -11.52 0.60
N ASP A 48 8.32 -11.19 0.11
CA ASP A 48 9.27 -10.32 0.84
C ASP A 48 8.74 -8.89 0.97
N ILE A 49 8.15 -8.35 -0.10
CA ILE A 49 7.48 -7.03 -0.09
C ILE A 49 6.35 -7.00 0.96
N LEU A 50 5.52 -8.04 1.00
CA LEU A 50 4.43 -8.14 1.98
C LEU A 50 4.96 -8.27 3.41
N ASN A 51 6.05 -9.02 3.62
CA ASN A 51 6.68 -9.16 4.92
C ASN A 51 7.23 -7.83 5.44
N ASP A 52 7.91 -7.04 4.58
CA ASP A 52 8.43 -5.72 4.95
C ASP A 52 7.30 -4.71 5.21
N LEU A 53 6.18 -4.82 4.48
CA LEU A 53 4.99 -4.00 4.69
C LEU A 53 4.14 -4.42 5.89
N ASN A 54 4.34 -5.62 6.45
CA ASN A 54 3.45 -6.18 7.48
C ASN A 54 3.28 -5.25 8.69
N ASN A 55 4.38 -4.66 9.17
CA ASN A 55 4.34 -3.72 10.29
C ASN A 55 3.54 -2.45 9.96
N VAL A 56 3.66 -1.94 8.72
CA VAL A 56 2.91 -0.76 8.26
C VAL A 56 1.43 -1.10 8.11
N MET A 57 1.14 -2.28 7.55
CA MET A 57 -0.23 -2.78 7.41
C MET A 57 -0.90 -2.97 8.77
N ASP A 58 -0.21 -3.50 9.77
CA ASP A 58 -0.76 -3.66 11.12
C ASP A 58 -0.93 -2.31 11.84
N GLN A 59 0.10 -1.46 11.83
CA GLN A 59 0.09 -0.16 12.50
C GLN A 59 -1.03 0.74 11.97
N TYR A 60 -1.20 0.75 10.64
CA TYR A 60 -2.20 1.56 9.96
C TYR A 60 -3.37 0.72 9.48
N GLN A 61 -3.52 -0.51 10.01
CA GLN A 61 -4.64 -1.44 9.79
C GLN A 61 -5.14 -1.39 8.32
N LEU A 62 -4.18 -1.51 7.40
CA LEU A 62 -4.36 -1.61 5.96
C LEU A 62 -4.46 -3.09 5.58
N SER A 63 -4.97 -3.36 4.39
CA SER A 63 -4.94 -4.70 3.81
C SER A 63 -4.34 -4.67 2.41
N ALA A 64 -3.49 -5.65 2.13
CA ALA A 64 -2.95 -5.92 0.81
C ALA A 64 -4.00 -6.53 -0.13
N ASP A 65 -4.00 -6.05 -1.38
CA ASP A 65 -4.68 -6.66 -2.52
C ASP A 65 -3.67 -6.70 -3.69
N ILE A 66 -3.18 -7.90 -4.02
CA ILE A 66 -2.20 -8.09 -5.09
C ILE A 66 -2.96 -8.05 -6.41
N GLN A 67 -2.68 -7.04 -7.23
CA GLN A 67 -3.28 -6.94 -8.55
C GLN A 67 -2.65 -8.01 -9.45
N GLY A 68 -3.40 -8.55 -10.41
CA GLY A 68 -3.01 -9.73 -11.22
C GLY A 68 -1.72 -9.60 -12.06
N SER A 69 -0.96 -8.51 -11.95
CA SER A 69 0.45 -8.45 -12.30
C SER A 69 1.28 -8.50 -11.03
N ASP A 70 2.18 -9.48 -10.91
CA ASP A 70 3.00 -9.75 -9.71
C ASP A 70 3.87 -8.57 -9.23
N LYS A 71 3.83 -7.41 -9.88
CA LYS A 71 4.59 -6.18 -9.59
C LYS A 71 3.76 -5.05 -8.97
N THR A 72 2.45 -5.19 -8.87
CA THR A 72 1.58 -4.14 -8.34
C THR A 72 0.75 -4.62 -7.16
N LEU A 73 0.69 -3.78 -6.13
CA LEU A 73 0.03 -4.06 -4.86
C LEU A 73 -0.78 -2.85 -4.41
N ASP A 74 -2.03 -3.07 -4.02
CA ASP A 74 -2.87 -2.05 -3.41
C ASP A 74 -2.94 -2.25 -1.88
N LEU A 75 -2.64 -1.20 -1.11
CA LEU A 75 -2.89 -1.15 0.33
C LEU A 75 -4.14 -0.33 0.63
N SER A 76 -5.24 -1.02 0.94
CA SER A 76 -6.56 -0.41 1.14
C SER A 76 -6.88 -0.15 2.61
N ALA A 77 -7.37 1.05 2.88
CA ALA A 77 -7.79 1.48 4.22
C ALA A 77 -9.27 1.18 4.47
N HIS A 78 -9.58 -0.05 4.92
CA HIS A 78 -10.96 -0.55 4.99
C HIS A 78 -11.90 0.16 5.97
N TRP A 79 -11.39 0.98 6.91
CA TRP A 79 -12.23 1.85 7.75
C TRP A 79 -12.88 3.02 7.02
N ASP A 80 -12.39 3.42 5.83
CA ASP A 80 -13.03 4.50 5.09
C ASP A 80 -14.47 4.13 4.68
N LEU A 81 -14.81 2.83 4.60
CA LEU A 81 -16.17 2.33 4.37
C LEU A 81 -17.07 2.38 5.62
N LYS A 82 -16.52 2.33 6.84
CA LYS A 82 -17.31 2.30 8.09
C LYS A 82 -17.81 3.68 8.55
N LYS A 83 -17.44 4.77 7.87
CA LYS A 83 -17.84 6.15 8.21
C LYS A 83 -18.85 6.77 7.23
N ARG A 84 -19.51 5.98 6.39
CA ARG A 84 -20.63 6.43 5.55
C ARG A 84 -21.96 5.92 6.08
#